data_AF-A0AA92U794-F1
#
_entry.id   AF-A0AA92U794-F1
#
_cell.length_a   1.000
_cell.length_b   1.000
_cell.length_c   1.000
_cell.angle_alpha   90.00
_cell.angle_beta   90.00
_cell.angle_gamma   90.00
#
_symmetry.space_group_name_H-M   'P 1'
#
loop_
_entity.id
_entity.type
_entity.pdbx_description
1 polymer ?
#
loop_
_entity_poly.entity_id
_entity_poly.type
_entity_poly.pdbx_seq_one_letter_code
_entity_poly.pdbx_strand_id
1 'polypeptide(L)'
;MEKDFLTCIIKGDNNPPSGKIVFDSSDHVRFQNGQDVSGHNYNCHRRITIEKNIEGAEGYTVTMYNMDGVHPLWQNNIQMSPKRMKIVNKQENIIEFRDYGYAENALAIGASLEAASQELATIKVNNYVYNKNRNRTTECN
;
A
#
# COMPACT_ATOMS: atom_id res chain seq x y z
N MET A 1 16.78 -15.29 16.83
CA MET A 1 15.56 -14.49 16.99
C MET A 1 14.71 -14.75 15.77
N GLU A 2 13.49 -15.24 15.94
CA GLU A 2 12.57 -15.47 14.83
C GLU A 2 12.33 -14.15 14.10
N LYS A 3 12.39 -14.18 12.77
CA LYS A 3 12.20 -12.99 11.94
C LYS A 3 10.72 -12.63 12.02
N ASP A 4 10.36 -11.53 12.69
CA ASP A 4 8.98 -11.06 12.76
C ASP A 4 8.62 -10.14 11.58
N PHE A 5 7.34 -10.11 11.22
CA PHE A 5 6.83 -9.40 10.04
C PHE A 5 7.15 -7.89 10.05
N LEU A 6 6.96 -7.23 11.19
CA LEU A 6 7.21 -5.80 11.33
C LEU A 6 8.69 -5.48 11.17
N THR A 7 9.56 -6.27 11.80
CA THR A 7 11.01 -6.10 11.68
C THR A 7 11.48 -6.23 10.23
N CYS A 8 10.82 -7.08 9.41
CA CYS A 8 11.13 -7.15 7.98
C CYS A 8 10.85 -5.81 7.29
N ILE A 9 9.67 -5.25 7.52
CA ILE A 9 9.29 -3.94 6.97
C ILE A 9 10.29 -2.87 7.41
N ILE A 10 10.56 -2.75 8.71
CA ILE A 10 11.49 -1.75 9.27
C ILE A 10 12.92 -1.91 8.71
N LYS A 11 13.34 -3.14 8.41
CA LYS A 11 14.66 -3.43 7.82
C LYS A 11 14.71 -3.31 6.30
N GLY A 12 13.56 -3.11 5.63
CA GLY A 12 13.48 -3.08 4.17
C GLY A 12 13.62 -4.45 3.53
N ASP A 13 13.31 -5.51 4.26
CA ASP A 13 13.45 -6.89 3.82
C ASP A 13 12.20 -7.34 3.06
N ASN A 14 12.34 -7.75 1.80
CA ASN A 14 11.23 -8.19 0.96
C ASN A 14 10.85 -9.67 1.14
N ASN A 15 11.38 -10.37 2.15
CA ASN A 15 11.08 -11.79 2.40
C ASN A 15 10.49 -11.99 3.80
N PRO A 16 9.32 -11.42 4.11
CA PRO A 16 8.74 -11.53 5.44
C PRO A 16 8.22 -12.95 5.75
N PRO A 17 8.13 -13.32 7.04
CA PRO A 17 7.29 -14.45 7.46
C PRO A 17 5.81 -14.16 7.15
N SER A 18 4.92 -15.08 7.50
CA SER A 18 3.49 -14.77 7.62
C SER A 18 3.26 -13.57 8.55
N GLY A 19 2.34 -12.69 8.19
CA GLY A 19 1.98 -11.54 9.00
C GLY A 19 1.26 -10.46 8.22
N LYS A 20 0.74 -9.48 8.97
CA LYS A 20 -0.02 -8.35 8.43
C LYS A 20 0.11 -7.14 9.36
N ILE A 21 0.19 -5.95 8.77
CA ILE A 21 0.08 -4.66 9.44
C ILE A 21 -1.04 -3.86 8.78
N VAL A 22 -1.72 -3.04 9.59
CA VAL A 22 -2.85 -2.22 9.17
C VAL A 22 -2.60 -0.78 9.61
N PHE A 23 -2.84 0.16 8.70
CA PHE A 23 -2.79 1.60 8.95
C PHE A 23 -4.14 2.20 8.61
N ASP A 24 -4.74 2.92 9.56
CA ASP A 24 -5.96 3.69 9.32
C ASP A 24 -5.60 5.18 9.25
N SER A 25 -6.16 5.88 8.27
CA SER A 25 -5.97 7.31 8.06
C SER A 25 -7.32 7.99 7.82
N SER A 26 -7.45 9.23 8.28
CA SER A 26 -8.59 10.12 8.01
C SER A 26 -8.28 11.16 6.92
N ASP A 27 -7.14 11.00 6.23
CA ASP A 27 -6.65 11.88 5.18
C ASP A 27 -5.97 11.06 4.08
N HIS A 28 -6.06 11.55 2.84
CA HIS A 28 -5.51 10.90 1.65
C HIS A 28 -5.19 11.93 0.57
N VAL A 29 -3.94 11.93 0.12
CA VAL A 29 -3.46 12.72 -1.01
C VAL A 29 -3.09 11.79 -2.16
N ARG A 30 -3.55 12.10 -3.38
CA ARG A 30 -3.22 11.33 -4.58
C ARG A 30 -2.16 12.06 -5.39
N PHE A 31 -1.13 11.32 -5.75
CA PHE A 31 -0.11 11.78 -6.68
C PHE A 31 -0.25 11.05 -8.02
N GLN A 32 -0.07 11.77 -9.13
CA GLN A 32 0.08 11.22 -10.47
C GLN A 32 1.33 11.83 -11.09
N ASN A 33 2.23 11.00 -11.62
CA ASN A 33 3.52 11.44 -12.17
C ASN A 33 4.32 12.32 -11.19
N GLY A 34 4.24 12.01 -9.89
CA GLY A 34 4.88 12.77 -8.82
C GLY A 34 4.24 14.12 -8.47
N GLN A 35 3.15 14.50 -9.15
CA GLN A 35 2.40 15.73 -8.88
C GLN A 35 1.18 15.41 -8.02
N ASP A 36 0.90 16.25 -7.02
CA ASP A 36 -0.37 16.19 -6.28
C ASP A 36 -1.52 16.55 -7.23
N VAL A 37 -2.53 15.68 -7.30
CA VAL A 37 -3.71 15.85 -8.17
C VAL A 37 -5.04 15.89 -7.39
N SER A 38 -5.01 15.75 -6.06
CA SER A 38 -6.24 15.78 -5.26
C SER A 38 -6.23 16.83 -4.15
N GLY A 39 -5.05 17.27 -3.72
CA GLY A 39 -4.89 17.88 -2.41
C GLY A 39 -5.25 16.90 -1.28
N HIS A 40 -5.29 17.43 -0.06
CA HIS A 40 -5.76 16.70 1.11
C HIS A 40 -7.25 16.41 1.03
N ASN A 41 -7.60 15.14 1.28
CA ASN A 41 -8.97 14.68 1.40
C ASN A 41 -9.27 14.36 2.86
N TYR A 42 -9.48 15.41 3.66
CA TYR A 42 -9.78 15.27 5.07
C TYR A 42 -11.13 14.57 5.32
N ASN A 43 -11.22 13.88 6.44
CA ASN A 43 -12.37 13.07 6.85
C ASN A 43 -12.68 11.90 5.89
N CYS A 44 -11.72 11.48 5.05
CA CYS A 44 -11.87 10.23 4.31
C CYS A 44 -11.21 9.10 5.11
N HIS A 45 -11.98 8.09 5.48
CA HIS A 45 -11.50 7.00 6.32
C HIS A 45 -10.94 5.91 5.43
N ARG A 46 -9.61 5.77 5.41
CA ARG A 46 -8.90 4.78 4.60
C ARG A 46 -8.16 3.82 5.48
N ARG A 47 -8.12 2.56 5.04
CA ARG A 47 -7.30 1.53 5.65
C ARG A 47 -6.32 1.00 4.62
N ILE A 48 -5.03 0.99 4.95
CA ILE A 48 -4.00 0.32 4.18
C ILE A 48 -3.64 -0.96 4.93
N THR A 49 -3.76 -2.10 4.26
CA THR A 49 -3.26 -3.38 4.75
C THR A 49 -1.99 -3.74 3.99
N ILE A 50 -0.96 -4.13 4.73
CA ILE A 50 0.28 -4.69 4.19
C ILE A 50 0.43 -6.09 4.76
N GLU A 51 0.43 -7.10 3.92
CA GLU A 51 0.59 -8.50 4.30
C GLU A 51 1.67 -9.18 3.46
N LYS A 52 2.11 -10.37 3.89
CA LYS A 52 3.00 -11.18 3.06
C LYS A 52 2.34 -11.38 1.70
N ASN A 53 3.13 -11.33 0.62
CA ASN A 53 2.61 -11.50 -0.73
C ASN A 53 1.70 -12.75 -0.83
N ILE A 54 0.42 -12.51 -1.10
CA ILE A 54 -0.62 -13.56 -1.11
C ILE A 54 -0.48 -14.51 -2.30
N GLU A 55 0.23 -14.11 -3.34
CA GLU A 55 0.55 -14.93 -4.51
C GLU A 55 1.83 -15.76 -4.29
N GLY A 56 2.49 -15.63 -3.12
CA GLY A 56 3.69 -16.38 -2.76
C GLY A 56 4.99 -15.86 -3.40
N ALA A 57 4.94 -14.79 -4.19
CA ALA A 57 6.11 -14.13 -4.74
C ALA A 57 6.85 -13.28 -3.68
N GLU A 58 7.99 -12.69 -4.06
CA GLU A 58 8.74 -11.80 -3.18
C GLU A 58 7.90 -10.57 -2.75
N GLY A 59 8.16 -10.04 -1.56
CA GLY A 59 7.62 -8.78 -1.08
C GLY A 59 6.27 -8.95 -0.38
N TYR A 60 5.37 -8.03 -0.70
CA TYR A 60 4.17 -7.75 0.07
C TYR A 60 2.95 -7.64 -0.84
N THR A 61 1.77 -7.90 -0.28
CA THR A 61 0.51 -7.47 -0.88
C THR A 61 0.01 -6.25 -0.12
N VAL A 62 -0.25 -5.17 -0.86
CA VAL A 62 -0.79 -3.93 -0.29
C VAL A 62 -2.19 -3.68 -0.85
N THR A 63 -3.15 -3.49 0.04
CA THR A 63 -4.56 -3.23 -0.31
C THR A 63 -5.05 -1.99 0.40
N MET A 64 -5.78 -1.12 -0.31
CA MET A 64 -6.43 0.05 0.28
C MET A 64 -7.94 -0.17 0.32
N TYR A 65 -8.53 0.11 1.48
CA TYR A 65 -9.96 0.05 1.71
C TYR A 65 -10.53 1.44 1.98
N ASN A 66 -11.73 1.69 1.48
CA ASN A 66 -12.57 2.82 1.83
C ASN A 66 -13.49 2.43 3.00
N MET A 67 -13.26 3.00 4.17
CA MET A 67 -14.02 2.69 5.38
C MET A 67 -15.31 3.49 5.50
N ASP A 68 -15.54 4.48 4.63
CA ASP A 68 -16.76 5.32 4.61
C ASP A 68 -17.95 4.65 3.92
N GLY A 69 -17.72 3.53 3.22
CA GLY A 69 -18.78 2.82 2.54
C GLY A 69 -18.29 1.89 1.46
N VAL A 70 -19.21 1.04 1.02
CA VAL A 70 -18.99 0.09 -0.05
C VAL A 70 -18.98 0.80 -1.40
N HIS A 71 -18.02 0.46 -2.25
CA HIS A 71 -17.97 0.99 -3.60
C HIS A 71 -19.17 0.49 -4.42
N PRO A 72 -19.92 1.38 -5.12
CA PRO A 72 -21.16 1.01 -5.81
C PRO A 72 -21.00 -0.12 -6.84
N LEU A 73 -19.83 -0.22 -7.48
CA LEU A 73 -19.57 -1.23 -8.52
C LEU A 73 -18.97 -2.54 -7.97
N TRP A 74 -18.07 -2.47 -7.00
CA TRP A 74 -17.34 -3.65 -6.51
C TRP A 74 -18.07 -4.35 -5.36
N GLN A 75 -19.11 -3.70 -4.80
CA GLN A 75 -19.90 -4.19 -3.67
C GLN A 75 -19.06 -4.62 -2.45
N ASN A 76 -17.83 -4.13 -2.37
CA ASN A 76 -16.96 -4.25 -1.22
C ASN A 76 -16.33 -2.88 -0.91
N ASN A 77 -15.59 -2.81 0.19
CA ASN A 77 -14.88 -1.61 0.60
C ASN A 77 -13.47 -1.52 -0.01
N ILE A 78 -13.10 -2.36 -0.98
CA ILE A 78 -11.78 -2.29 -1.62
C ILE A 78 -11.79 -1.10 -2.59
N GLN A 79 -10.89 -0.15 -2.37
CA GLN A 79 -10.79 1.06 -3.19
C GLN A 79 -9.58 1.02 -4.13
N MET A 80 -8.52 0.32 -3.72
CA MET A 80 -7.42 -0.06 -4.58
C MET A 80 -7.29 -1.58 -4.48
N SER A 81 -7.37 -2.25 -5.63
CA SER A 81 -7.17 -3.70 -5.70
C SER A 81 -5.85 -4.10 -5.02
N PRO A 82 -5.77 -5.31 -4.44
CA PRO A 82 -4.52 -5.82 -3.91
C PRO A 82 -3.43 -5.74 -4.97
N LYS A 83 -2.31 -5.10 -4.61
CA LYS A 83 -1.14 -4.97 -5.48
C LYS A 83 0.06 -5.66 -4.85
N ARG A 84 0.79 -6.42 -5.67
CA ARG A 84 2.09 -6.98 -5.28
C ARG A 84 3.13 -5.85 -5.27
N MET A 85 3.87 -5.70 -4.18
CA MET A 85 4.80 -4.59 -3.97
C MET A 85 6.10 -5.04 -3.32
N LYS A 86 7.18 -4.31 -3.59
CA LYS A 86 8.47 -4.43 -2.91
C LYS A 86 8.83 -3.12 -2.22
N ILE A 87 9.52 -3.22 -1.10
CA ILE A 87 10.23 -2.10 -0.52
C ILE A 87 11.41 -1.79 -1.45
N VAL A 88 11.42 -0.57 -2.00
CA VAL A 88 12.47 -0.08 -2.91
C VAL A 88 13.32 1.03 -2.29
N ASN A 89 12.81 1.67 -1.25
CA ASN A 89 13.53 2.69 -0.51
C ASN A 89 13.13 2.67 0.98
N LYS A 90 14.10 3.00 1.82
CA LYS A 90 13.92 3.18 3.25
C LYS A 90 14.70 4.42 3.69
N GLN A 91 14.00 5.34 4.34
CA GLN A 91 14.55 6.46 5.07
C GLN A 91 14.25 6.28 6.56
N GLU A 92 14.74 7.16 7.44
CA GLU A 92 14.52 7.02 8.89
C GLU A 92 13.03 6.82 9.23
N ASN A 93 12.16 7.62 8.62
CA ASN A 93 10.74 7.64 8.95
C ASN A 93 9.83 7.22 7.81
N ILE A 94 10.36 6.84 6.63
CA ILE A 94 9.53 6.54 5.46
C ILE A 94 9.97 5.21 4.86
N ILE A 95 9.01 4.34 4.60
CA ILE A 95 9.19 3.11 3.83
C ILE A 95 8.40 3.24 2.54
N GLU A 96 9.08 3.07 1.41
CA GLU A 96 8.49 3.17 0.09
C GLU A 96 8.26 1.79 -0.51
N PHE A 97 7.00 1.46 -0.70
CA PHE A 97 6.55 0.28 -1.43
C PHE A 97 6.29 0.67 -2.88
N ARG A 98 6.83 -0.11 -3.82
CA ARG A 98 6.58 0.04 -5.24
C ARG A 98 6.01 -1.25 -5.78
N ASP A 99 4.90 -1.09 -6.50
CA ASP A 99 4.30 -2.10 -7.37
C ASP A 99 5.37 -2.73 -8.30
N TYR A 100 5.23 -4.01 -8.59
CA TYR A 100 5.98 -4.65 -9.66
C TYR A 100 5.11 -5.69 -10.38
N GLY A 101 5.48 -5.99 -11.62
CA GLY A 101 4.75 -6.92 -12.46
C GLY A 101 3.82 -6.19 -13.42
N TYR A 102 2.70 -6.82 -13.77
CA TYR A 102 1.76 -6.32 -14.75
C TYR A 102 0.33 -6.52 -14.29
N ALA A 103 -0.56 -5.63 -14.72
CA ALA A 103 -1.99 -5.79 -14.55
C ALA A 103 -2.52 -6.96 -15.41
N GLU A 104 -2.77 -8.11 -14.78
CA GLU A 104 -3.25 -9.32 -15.47
C GLU A 104 -4.57 -9.08 -16.23
N ASN A 105 -5.46 -8.28 -15.64
CA ASN A 105 -6.70 -7.84 -16.27
C ASN A 105 -6.44 -6.98 -17.52
N ALA A 106 -5.40 -6.13 -17.52
CA ALA A 106 -5.04 -5.33 -18.68
C ALA A 106 -4.50 -6.22 -19.82
N LEU A 107 -3.65 -7.21 -19.50
CA LEU A 107 -3.20 -8.20 -20.49
C LEU A 107 -4.38 -9.01 -21.05
N ALA A 108 -5.31 -9.43 -20.20
CA ALA A 108 -6.47 -10.22 -20.61
C ALA A 108 -7.40 -9.49 -21.60
N ILE A 109 -7.41 -8.15 -21.58
CA ILE A 109 -8.15 -7.31 -22.54
C ILE A 109 -7.29 -6.81 -23.71
N GLY A 110 -6.06 -7.33 -23.86
CA GLY A 110 -5.21 -7.10 -25.02
C GLY A 110 -4.20 -5.96 -24.90
N ALA A 111 -3.97 -5.41 -23.69
CA ALA A 111 -2.90 -4.43 -23.49
C ALA A 111 -1.51 -5.06 -23.76
N SER A 112 -0.57 -4.26 -24.25
CA SER A 112 0.82 -4.70 -24.34
C SER A 112 1.40 -4.93 -22.95
N LEU A 113 2.44 -5.78 -22.85
CA LEU A 113 3.15 -5.99 -21.58
C LEU A 113 3.68 -4.67 -21.01
N GLU A 114 4.17 -3.79 -21.87
CA GLU A 114 4.63 -2.47 -21.48
C GLU A 114 3.50 -1.64 -20.87
N ALA A 115 2.34 -1.54 -21.53
CA ALA A 115 1.18 -0.81 -21.02
C ALA A 115 0.63 -1.40 -19.72
N ALA A 116 0.57 -2.73 -19.61
CA ALA A 116 0.13 -3.42 -18.40
C ALA A 116 1.12 -3.27 -17.23
N SER A 117 2.39 -2.96 -17.52
CA SER A 117 3.45 -2.76 -16.51
C SER A 117 3.63 -1.28 -16.11
N GLN A 118 2.99 -0.32 -16.78
CA GLN A 118 3.15 1.12 -16.51
C GLN A 118 2.29 1.64 -15.34
N GLU A 119 1.34 0.85 -14.82
CA GLU A 119 0.50 1.23 -13.67
C GLU A 119 1.19 1.05 -12.30
N LEU A 120 2.50 1.32 -12.23
CA LEU A 120 3.26 1.13 -11.00
C LEU A 120 2.80 2.14 -9.93
N ALA A 121 2.07 1.64 -8.93
CA ALA A 121 1.73 2.42 -7.75
C ALA A 121 2.92 2.50 -6.79
N THR A 122 3.09 3.66 -6.16
CA THR A 122 4.02 3.85 -5.05
C THR A 122 3.24 4.22 -3.80
N ILE A 123 3.50 3.53 -2.70
CA ILE A 123 2.92 3.82 -1.39
C ILE A 123 4.05 4.15 -0.43
N LYS A 124 3.96 5.32 0.21
CA LYS A 124 4.85 5.74 1.28
C LYS A 124 4.12 5.60 2.61
N VAL A 125 4.78 4.95 3.56
CA VAL A 125 4.26 4.78 4.92
C VAL A 125 5.22 5.44 5.89
N ASN A 126 4.70 6.37 6.70
CA ASN A 126 5.48 7.03 7.73
C ASN A 126 5.50 6.25 9.05
N ASN A 127 6.70 5.94 9.55
CA ASN A 127 6.93 5.18 10.78
C ASN A 127 6.49 5.91 12.06
N TYR A 128 6.34 7.24 12.05
CA TYR A 128 5.76 7.98 13.19
C TYR A 128 4.33 7.53 13.51
N VAL A 129 3.57 7.08 12.51
CA VAL A 129 2.19 6.61 12.66
C VAL A 129 2.12 5.31 13.45
N TYR A 130 3.11 4.43 13.31
CA TYR A 130 3.13 3.15 14.01
C TYR A 130 3.41 3.30 15.51
N ASN A 131 4.34 4.18 15.89
CA ASN A 131 4.73 4.39 17.29
C ASN A 131 3.69 5.21 18.09
N LYS A 132 2.91 6.07 17.43
CA LYS A 132 1.83 6.86 18.05
C LYS A 132 0.59 6.04 18.44
N ASN A 133 0.46 4.76 18.07
CA ASN A 133 -0.69 3.93 18.43
C ASN A 133 -0.79 3.54 19.93
N ARG A 134 -0.04 4.22 20.82
CA ARG A 134 -0.35 4.30 22.26
C ARG A 134 -1.10 5.54 22.70
N ASN A 135 -1.25 6.60 21.89
CA ASN A 135 -2.14 7.75 22.14
C ASN A 135 -2.28 8.59 20.85
N ARG A 136 -3.53 8.79 20.38
CA ARG A 136 -3.98 9.51 19.17
C ARG A 136 -3.00 10.56 18.60
N THR A 137 -2.72 10.48 17.30
CA THR A 137 -2.85 11.55 16.27
C THR A 137 -2.27 11.04 14.93
N THR A 138 -3.10 11.00 13.89
CA THR A 138 -2.80 10.67 12.48
C THR A 138 -1.94 11.73 11.83
N GLU A 139 -0.91 11.33 11.08
CA GLU A 139 -0.36 12.11 9.95
C GLU A 139 0.09 11.14 8.86
N CYS A 140 -0.55 11.19 7.70
CA CYS A 140 -0.11 10.51 6.50
C CYS A 140 0.90 11.42 5.79
N ASN A 141 2.16 10.97 5.71
CA ASN A 141 3.22 11.48 4.85
C ASN A 141 3.84 10.29 4.11
#